data_AF-M0AWH2-F1
#
_entry.id   AF-M0AWH2-F1
#
_cell.length_a   1.000
_cell.length_b   1.000
_cell.length_c   1.000
_cell.angle_alpha   90.00
_cell.angle_beta   90.00
_cell.angle_gamma   90.00
#
_symmetry.space_group_name_H-M   'P 1'
#
loop_
_entity.id
_entity.type
_entity.pdbx_description
1 polymer ?
#
loop_
_entity_poly.entity_id
_entity_poly.type
_entity_poly.pdbx_seq_one_letter_code
_entity_poly.pdbx_strand_id
1 'polypeptide(L)'
;MTSKQPTRDDSSTTDRQTDAVERRTVIAAAGGAGTTLLAGCMSDGEQEEGEEGEEATGTTDSSNSDTGSFRLLISDMPADIGDFERLDVSFDQARIFDGGAEEESDADGEEDTEDGEATDSDGNDDETEGSDDGDTGGESDAGADTDGSERRKGFYILDLDGATVDLTEVVGDKAIGVFDGELSAGSYEKIELFVEETDGIVDGEEVDVTVPSGKLQITSSFEIRADEPVEFVFDINVVKRGPNNGYNLTPVIAKSGVNGEDVSVEEIEPGDPDADDESDKDTDDAADGSDDTDTDDGSATDDDDTDTDNENDTHGSDDERHDSEDDDS
;
A
#
# COMPACT_ATOMS: atom_id res chain seq x y z
N MET A 1 -28.89 -66.97 -12.33
CA MET A 1 -28.26 -67.89 -11.37
C MET A 1 -27.04 -67.14 -10.82
N THR A 2 -27.23 -66.30 -9.80
CA THR A 2 -27.23 -66.59 -8.36
C THR A 2 -25.90 -66.17 -7.74
N SER A 3 -26.04 -65.22 -6.83
CA SER A 3 -25.10 -64.55 -5.95
C SER A 3 -24.16 -65.45 -5.14
N LYS A 4 -23.03 -64.89 -4.70
CA LYS A 4 -22.69 -64.73 -3.26
C LYS A 4 -21.30 -64.09 -3.03
N GLN A 5 -21.27 -62.98 -2.30
CA GLN A 5 -20.24 -62.72 -1.27
C GLN A 5 -20.56 -63.57 -0.02
N PRO A 6 -19.62 -63.87 0.91
CA PRO A 6 -19.12 -62.97 1.98
C PRO A 6 -17.60 -63.22 2.27
N THR A 7 -16.83 -62.61 3.19
CA THR A 7 -17.01 -62.16 4.59
C THR A 7 -15.96 -61.09 4.97
N ARG A 8 -16.31 -60.24 5.94
CA ARG A 8 -15.39 -59.46 6.80
C ARG A 8 -14.71 -60.37 7.81
N ASP A 9 -13.47 -60.06 8.17
CA ASP A 9 -12.94 -60.22 9.53
C ASP A 9 -11.97 -59.07 9.84
N ASP A 10 -12.08 -58.64 11.09
CA ASP A 10 -11.49 -57.47 11.76
C ASP A 10 -10.35 -57.95 12.67
N SER A 11 -9.22 -57.24 12.75
CA SER A 11 -8.54 -56.92 14.02
C SER A 11 -7.12 -56.34 13.85
N SER A 12 -6.99 -55.12 14.38
CA SER A 12 -5.88 -54.50 15.12
C SER A 12 -4.42 -54.91 14.84
N THR A 13 -3.59 -53.92 14.50
CA THR A 13 -2.62 -53.35 15.48
C THR A 13 -2.06 -52.01 15.01
N THR A 14 -1.98 -51.12 16.00
CA THR A 14 -1.42 -49.78 16.10
C THR A 14 -0.05 -49.60 15.44
N ASP A 15 0.14 -48.49 14.72
CA ASP A 15 1.31 -47.64 14.96
C ASP A 15 0.97 -46.16 14.75
N ARG A 16 1.25 -45.40 15.81
CA ARG A 16 1.12 -43.95 15.92
C ARG A 16 2.48 -43.37 15.55
N GLN A 17 2.51 -42.45 14.60
CA GLN A 17 3.59 -41.47 14.55
C GLN A 17 2.95 -40.10 14.35
N THR A 18 2.70 -39.44 15.48
CA THR A 18 2.28 -38.05 15.56
C THR A 18 3.55 -37.21 15.46
N ASP A 19 3.70 -36.47 14.37
CA ASP A 19 4.70 -35.42 14.25
C ASP A 19 4.38 -34.27 15.19
N ALA A 20 5.45 -33.78 15.81
CA ALA A 20 5.44 -32.92 16.97
C ALA A 20 5.13 -31.47 16.59
N VAL A 21 4.05 -30.92 17.15
CA VAL A 21 3.83 -29.48 17.24
C VAL A 21 4.76 -28.92 18.31
N GLU A 22 5.74 -28.13 17.90
CA GLU A 22 6.55 -27.30 18.79
C GLU A 22 5.65 -26.31 19.55
N ARG A 23 5.50 -26.53 20.85
CA ARG A 23 4.82 -25.58 21.73
C ARG A 23 5.87 -24.59 22.22
N ARG A 24 5.83 -23.36 21.70
CA ARG A 24 6.58 -22.23 22.26
C ARG A 24 6.19 -22.07 23.73
N THR A 25 7.17 -22.23 24.60
CA THR A 25 7.04 -22.07 26.04
C THR A 25 7.07 -20.58 26.36
N VAL A 26 5.93 -20.03 26.76
CA VAL A 26 5.84 -18.66 27.27
C VAL A 26 6.28 -18.68 28.74
N ILE A 27 7.38 -18.01 29.04
CA ILE A 27 7.86 -17.81 30.42
C ILE A 27 7.06 -16.65 31.03
N ALA A 28 6.11 -16.98 31.90
CA ALA A 28 5.42 -16.01 32.74
C ALA A 28 6.34 -15.59 33.90
N ALA A 29 6.89 -14.38 33.84
CA ALA A 29 7.57 -13.74 34.95
C ALA A 29 6.59 -12.80 35.67
N ALA A 30 6.09 -13.25 36.83
CA ALA A 30 5.33 -12.42 37.75
C ALA A 30 6.28 -11.57 38.60
N GLY A 31 6.04 -10.26 38.67
CA GLY A 31 6.69 -9.42 39.69
C GLY A 31 6.57 -7.93 39.42
N GLY A 32 5.84 -7.22 40.29
CA GLY A 32 5.98 -5.76 40.43
C GLY A 32 4.66 -5.02 40.68
N ALA A 33 4.25 -4.90 41.94
CA ALA A 33 3.38 -3.81 42.35
C ALA A 33 4.27 -2.58 42.55
N GLY A 34 4.26 -1.66 41.59
CA GLY A 34 4.92 -0.36 41.69
C GLY A 34 3.87 0.74 41.80
N THR A 35 3.63 1.26 43.01
CA THR A 35 2.88 2.50 43.19
C THR A 35 3.83 3.68 43.00
N THR A 36 3.75 4.34 41.85
CA THR A 36 4.43 5.62 41.60
C THR A 36 3.53 6.75 42.09
N LEU A 37 3.90 7.36 43.22
CA LEU A 37 3.34 8.63 43.66
C LEU A 37 3.98 9.74 42.82
N LEU A 38 3.26 10.28 41.84
CA LEU A 38 3.64 11.50 41.14
C LEU A 38 3.25 12.71 42.02
N ALA A 39 4.25 13.30 42.66
CA ALA A 39 4.14 14.59 43.31
C ALA A 39 4.24 15.70 42.24
N GLY A 40 3.10 16.27 41.85
CA GLY A 40 2.97 17.41 40.95
C GLY A 40 2.79 18.72 41.72
N CYS A 41 3.64 19.68 41.40
CA CYS A 41 3.85 20.99 42.01
C CYS A 41 2.64 21.93 41.86
N MET A 42 2.02 22.38 42.96
CA MET A 42 1.06 23.50 42.96
C MET A 42 1.72 24.77 43.48
N SER A 43 1.49 25.83 42.73
CA SER A 43 1.95 27.19 42.99
C SER A 43 1.27 27.77 44.23
N ASP A 44 2.08 28.47 45.01
CA ASP A 44 1.79 29.21 46.24
C ASP A 44 0.62 30.20 46.04
N GLY A 45 -0.39 30.11 46.91
CA GLY A 45 -1.56 31.00 46.96
C GLY A 45 -2.25 30.86 48.31
N GLU A 46 -2.26 31.96 49.06
CA GLU A 46 -2.61 32.09 50.47
C GLU A 46 -4.04 31.61 50.85
N GLN A 47 -4.09 30.63 51.75
CA GLN A 47 -4.88 30.55 53.00
C GLN A 47 -6.32 31.11 53.02
N GLU A 48 -7.35 30.24 53.05
CA GLU A 48 -8.52 30.32 53.94
C GLU A 48 -9.06 28.91 54.27
N GLU A 49 -9.51 28.72 55.51
CA GLU A 49 -9.91 27.43 56.09
C GLU A 49 -11.40 27.11 55.82
N GLY A 50 -11.69 25.89 55.38
CA GLY A 50 -13.04 25.33 55.28
C GLY A 50 -12.98 23.83 54.97
N GLU A 51 -13.30 23.00 55.95
CA GLU A 51 -13.37 21.54 55.84
C GLU A 51 -14.72 21.05 55.27
N GLU A 52 -14.66 19.83 54.72
CA GLU A 52 -15.74 18.87 54.41
C GLU A 52 -16.58 19.12 53.13
N GLY A 53 -16.39 18.28 52.10
CA GLY A 53 -17.37 18.09 51.02
C GLY A 53 -16.80 18.07 49.61
N GLU A 54 -15.99 17.06 49.32
CA GLU A 54 -15.77 16.51 47.99
C GLU A 54 -17.08 16.33 47.19
N GLU A 55 -17.14 16.99 46.03
CA GLU A 55 -17.57 16.49 44.71
C GLU A 55 -17.35 17.64 43.72
N ALA A 56 -16.09 17.85 43.33
CA ALA A 56 -15.79 18.69 42.17
C ALA A 56 -16.14 17.89 40.91
N THR A 57 -17.42 17.91 40.52
CA THR A 57 -17.81 17.54 39.15
C THR A 57 -17.37 18.66 38.22
N GLY A 58 -16.07 18.75 37.99
CA GLY A 58 -15.51 19.33 36.78
C GLY A 58 -15.76 18.36 35.64
N THR A 59 -17.03 18.17 35.27
CA THR A 59 -17.37 17.68 33.94
C THR A 59 -17.08 18.83 32.99
N THR A 60 -15.81 19.00 32.66
CA THR A 60 -15.49 19.46 31.33
C THR A 60 -15.83 18.28 30.44
N ASP A 61 -17.03 18.29 29.85
CA ASP A 61 -17.31 17.54 28.63
C ASP A 61 -16.43 18.15 27.54
N SER A 62 -15.12 17.94 27.65
CA SER A 62 -14.29 17.77 26.48
C SER A 62 -14.59 16.34 26.08
N SER A 63 -15.53 16.17 25.16
CA SER A 63 -15.50 15.02 24.26
C SER A 63 -14.17 15.11 23.51
N ASN A 64 -13.05 14.79 24.18
CA ASN A 64 -11.92 14.26 23.48
C ASN A 64 -12.47 12.97 22.89
N SER A 65 -12.96 13.05 21.65
CA SER A 65 -12.96 11.90 20.78
C SER A 65 -11.52 11.42 20.80
N ASP A 66 -11.27 10.33 21.52
CA ASP A 66 -9.96 9.70 21.52
C ASP A 66 -9.59 9.48 20.05
N THR A 67 -8.55 10.13 19.53
CA THR A 67 -8.09 9.95 18.14
C THR A 67 -6.93 8.97 18.10
N GLY A 68 -6.83 8.20 17.02
CA GLY A 68 -5.70 7.32 16.74
C GLY A 68 -5.10 7.63 15.37
N SER A 69 -3.80 7.35 15.24
CA SER A 69 -3.07 7.51 13.97
C SER A 69 -3.55 6.48 12.94
N PHE A 70 -3.78 6.95 11.72
CA PHE A 70 -4.23 6.16 10.59
C PHE A 70 -3.43 6.50 9.35
N ARG A 71 -2.95 5.46 8.66
CA ARG A 71 -2.25 5.57 7.39
C ARG A 71 -2.96 4.71 6.35
N LEU A 72 -3.12 5.25 5.14
CA LEU A 72 -3.63 4.50 3.98
C LEU A 72 -2.49 4.17 3.06
N LEU A 73 -2.30 2.89 2.77
CA LEU A 73 -1.26 2.38 1.87
C LEU A 73 -1.91 1.75 0.64
N ILE A 74 -1.28 1.89 -0.52
CA ILE A 74 -1.72 1.27 -1.78
C ILE A 74 -0.74 0.16 -2.17
N SER A 75 -1.27 -1.01 -2.51
CA SER A 75 -0.51 -2.15 -3.08
C SER A 75 -1.18 -2.67 -4.35
N ASP A 76 -0.46 -3.48 -5.13
CA ASP A 76 -1.00 -4.20 -6.29
C ASP A 76 -0.68 -5.69 -6.25
N MET A 77 -1.58 -6.53 -6.75
CA MET A 77 -1.34 -7.95 -6.90
C MET A 77 -0.82 -8.32 -8.29
N PRO A 78 0.04 -9.34 -8.42
CA PRO A 78 0.55 -9.78 -9.72
C PRO A 78 -0.59 -10.39 -10.56
N ALA A 79 -1.28 -9.53 -11.31
CA ALA A 79 -2.34 -9.85 -12.26
C ALA A 79 -1.87 -9.50 -13.68
N ASP A 80 -2.60 -8.64 -14.41
CA ASP A 80 -2.19 -8.16 -15.72
C ASP A 80 -1.22 -6.95 -15.63
N ILE A 81 -0.77 -6.58 -14.42
CA ILE A 81 0.18 -5.48 -14.21
C ILE A 81 1.51 -5.70 -14.93
N GLY A 82 1.88 -6.97 -15.17
CA GLY A 82 3.09 -7.32 -15.91
C GLY A 82 3.06 -6.96 -17.40
N ASP A 83 1.92 -6.54 -17.94
CA ASP A 83 1.83 -5.97 -19.29
C ASP A 83 2.32 -4.50 -19.32
N PHE A 84 2.35 -3.81 -18.18
CA PHE A 84 2.68 -2.38 -18.10
C PHE A 84 4.19 -2.17 -17.91
N GLU A 85 4.71 -1.18 -18.63
CA GLU A 85 6.02 -0.60 -18.32
C GLU A 85 5.91 0.41 -17.17
N ARG A 86 4.76 1.07 -17.08
CA ARG A 86 4.41 2.06 -16.05
C ARG A 86 2.89 2.17 -15.94
N LEU A 87 2.37 2.27 -14.72
CA LEU A 87 0.95 2.53 -14.49
C LEU A 87 0.78 3.50 -13.33
N ASP A 88 0.76 4.80 -13.63
CA ASP A 88 0.49 5.82 -12.64
C ASP A 88 -1.02 5.93 -12.40
N VAL A 89 -1.41 5.97 -11.12
CA VAL A 89 -2.78 6.21 -10.69
C VAL A 89 -2.79 7.33 -9.67
N SER A 90 -3.52 8.39 -9.97
CA SER A 90 -3.69 9.55 -9.09
C SER A 90 -5.01 9.46 -8.33
N PHE A 91 -4.98 9.80 -7.04
CA PHE A 91 -6.15 9.71 -6.15
C PHE A 91 -6.49 11.07 -5.56
N ASP A 92 -7.76 11.46 -5.64
CA ASP A 92 -8.26 12.75 -5.14
C ASP A 92 -8.59 12.67 -3.64
N GLN A 93 -9.40 11.69 -3.26
CA GLN A 93 -9.86 11.51 -1.88
C GLN A 93 -10.15 10.05 -1.55
N ALA A 94 -10.23 9.74 -0.26
CA ALA A 94 -10.84 8.52 0.24
C ALA A 94 -12.01 8.81 1.19
N ARG A 95 -12.97 7.88 1.29
CA ARG A 95 -14.04 7.91 2.28
C ARG A 95 -14.00 6.68 3.16
N ILE A 96 -14.02 6.87 4.48
CA ILE A 96 -14.00 5.77 5.46
C ILE A 96 -15.28 5.80 6.29
N PHE A 97 -16.08 4.75 6.19
CA PHE A 97 -17.40 4.66 6.81
C PHE A 97 -17.33 3.90 8.13
N ASP A 98 -18.06 4.40 9.12
CA ASP A 98 -18.27 3.68 10.38
C ASP A 98 -19.19 2.47 10.18
N GLY A 99 -19.10 1.48 11.07
CA GLY A 99 -19.92 0.25 11.01
C GLY A 99 -21.42 0.43 11.31
N GLY A 100 -21.92 1.66 11.27
CA GLY A 100 -23.32 2.02 11.50
C GLY A 100 -23.94 2.87 10.39
N ALA A 101 -23.18 3.22 9.35
CA ALA A 101 -23.70 3.92 8.19
C ALA A 101 -24.61 2.95 7.39
N GLU A 102 -25.92 3.15 7.51
CA GLU A 102 -26.91 2.48 6.67
C GLU A 102 -26.56 2.75 5.19
N GLU A 103 -26.40 1.68 4.41
CA GLU A 103 -26.10 1.73 2.98
C GLU A 103 -27.16 2.57 2.25
N GLU A 104 -26.80 3.78 1.82
CA GLU A 104 -27.49 4.45 0.71
C GLU A 104 -27.14 3.61 -0.53
N SER A 105 -27.93 2.58 -0.82
CA SER A 105 -27.70 1.67 -1.94
C SER A 105 -27.81 2.43 -3.26
N ASP A 106 -26.68 2.81 -3.86
CA ASP A 106 -26.59 3.16 -5.28
C ASP A 106 -26.81 1.88 -6.08
N ALA A 107 -28.07 1.56 -6.32
CA ALA A 107 -28.49 0.46 -7.17
C ALA A 107 -28.32 0.88 -8.64
N ASP A 108 -27.10 0.79 -9.17
CA ASP A 108 -26.88 0.68 -10.62
C ASP A 108 -27.28 -0.72 -11.06
N GLY A 109 -28.59 -0.90 -11.25
CA GLY A 109 -29.19 -2.07 -11.85
C GLY A 109 -28.91 -2.09 -13.35
N GLU A 110 -27.90 -2.86 -13.76
CA GLU A 110 -27.78 -3.34 -15.13
C GLU A 110 -28.87 -4.40 -15.39
N GLU A 111 -30.02 -3.94 -15.87
CA GLU A 111 -31.08 -4.80 -16.39
C GLU A 111 -30.90 -4.94 -17.91
N ASP A 112 -30.13 -5.94 -18.33
CA ASP A 112 -30.13 -6.45 -19.69
C ASP A 112 -31.47 -7.17 -19.96
N THR A 113 -32.40 -6.52 -20.66
CA THR A 113 -33.49 -7.19 -21.35
C THR A 113 -33.85 -6.50 -22.66
N GLU A 114 -33.55 -7.19 -23.77
CA GLU A 114 -34.09 -6.92 -25.10
C GLU A 114 -35.63 -7.08 -25.17
N ASP A 115 -36.21 -6.14 -25.92
CA ASP A 115 -37.40 -6.23 -26.80
C ASP A 115 -38.82 -6.27 -26.20
N GLY A 116 -39.65 -5.33 -26.67
CA GLY A 116 -41.10 -5.40 -26.49
C GLY A 116 -41.89 -4.09 -26.57
N GLU A 117 -41.99 -3.53 -27.78
CA GLU A 117 -43.18 -2.84 -28.37
C GLU A 117 -43.87 -1.67 -27.62
N ALA A 118 -44.14 -0.62 -28.40
CA ALA A 118 -44.68 0.68 -28.03
C ALA A 118 -46.13 0.67 -27.50
N THR A 119 -46.42 1.59 -26.55
CA THR A 119 -47.69 2.32 -26.48
C THR A 119 -47.48 3.74 -25.93
N ASP A 120 -47.81 4.74 -26.73
CA ASP A 120 -48.10 6.12 -26.31
C ASP A 120 -49.21 6.16 -25.25
N SER A 121 -49.09 7.04 -24.23
CA SER A 121 -50.13 8.04 -23.90
C SER A 121 -49.73 8.92 -22.71
N ASP A 122 -49.68 10.22 -23.01
CA ASP A 122 -50.23 11.35 -22.27
C ASP A 122 -49.73 11.66 -20.85
N GLY A 123 -49.09 12.83 -20.78
CA GLY A 123 -48.75 13.50 -19.53
C GLY A 123 -49.95 14.06 -18.77
N ASN A 124 -49.70 14.34 -17.50
CA ASN A 124 -50.32 15.44 -16.81
C ASN A 124 -49.35 16.01 -15.77
N ASP A 125 -48.99 17.26 -16.04
CA ASP A 125 -48.38 18.25 -15.17
C ASP A 125 -49.33 18.55 -13.98
N ASP A 126 -48.85 18.46 -12.74
CA ASP A 126 -49.51 19.09 -11.58
C ASP A 126 -48.45 19.42 -10.51
N GLU A 127 -47.92 20.64 -10.66
CA GLU A 127 -47.39 21.55 -9.65
C GLU A 127 -47.87 21.24 -8.21
N THR A 128 -46.94 21.02 -7.28
CA THR A 128 -47.19 21.35 -5.87
C THR A 128 -45.93 21.89 -5.20
N GLU A 129 -45.94 23.21 -5.05
CA GLU A 129 -45.02 24.05 -4.30
C GLU A 129 -44.96 23.71 -2.79
N GLY A 130 -43.75 23.65 -2.25
CA GLY A 130 -43.36 24.41 -1.06
C GLY A 130 -43.70 23.88 0.34
N SER A 131 -42.74 23.21 0.96
CA SER A 131 -42.30 23.40 2.36
C SER A 131 -40.92 22.74 2.44
N ASP A 132 -39.82 23.49 2.33
CA ASP A 132 -39.19 24.22 3.43
C ASP A 132 -39.17 23.38 4.71
N ASP A 133 -38.26 22.41 4.74
CA ASP A 133 -37.68 21.89 5.98
C ASP A 133 -36.17 22.00 5.82
N GLY A 134 -35.70 23.23 5.90
CA GLY A 134 -34.31 23.52 6.18
C GLY A 134 -33.98 23.05 7.59
N ASP A 135 -33.60 21.78 7.72
CA ASP A 135 -32.91 21.30 8.91
C ASP A 135 -31.44 21.74 8.82
N THR A 136 -31.24 23.05 9.00
CA THR A 136 -29.99 23.60 9.50
C THR A 136 -29.84 23.21 10.96
N GLY A 137 -29.47 21.96 11.20
CA GLY A 137 -28.94 21.43 12.45
C GLY A 137 -27.41 21.36 12.39
N GLY A 138 -26.77 22.46 11.99
CA GLY A 138 -25.34 22.62 12.06
C GLY A 138 -24.90 22.78 13.51
N GLU A 139 -24.57 21.65 14.13
CA GLU A 139 -23.53 21.58 15.16
C GLU A 139 -22.32 20.92 14.48
N SER A 140 -21.73 21.67 13.56
CA SER A 140 -20.36 21.43 13.14
C SER A 140 -19.50 21.74 14.37
N ASP A 141 -19.18 20.71 15.15
CA ASP A 141 -17.87 20.64 15.81
C ASP A 141 -16.83 20.60 14.69
N ALA A 142 -16.66 21.75 14.04
CA ALA A 142 -15.53 22.02 13.17
C ALA A 142 -14.33 22.21 14.09
N GLY A 143 -13.86 21.09 14.65
CA GLY A 143 -12.43 20.90 14.76
C GLY A 143 -11.91 21.07 13.35
N ALA A 144 -11.17 22.16 13.11
CA ALA A 144 -10.37 22.27 11.91
C ALA A 144 -9.28 21.21 12.05
N ASP A 145 -9.58 20.00 11.59
CA ASP A 145 -8.65 18.89 11.52
C ASP A 145 -7.47 19.36 10.67
N THR A 146 -6.28 19.39 11.27
CA THR A 146 -5.05 19.93 10.65
C THR A 146 -4.38 18.89 9.76
N ASP A 147 -4.98 17.70 9.65
CA ASP A 147 -4.34 16.45 9.27
C ASP A 147 -5.02 15.81 8.04
N GLY A 148 -5.66 16.62 7.18
CA GLY A 148 -6.23 16.19 5.90
C GLY A 148 -7.49 15.33 5.98
N SER A 149 -8.02 15.07 7.18
CA SER A 149 -9.29 14.34 7.39
C SER A 149 -10.44 15.29 7.74
N GLU A 150 -11.63 15.06 7.20
CA GLU A 150 -12.85 15.79 7.56
C GLU A 150 -13.92 14.83 8.07
N ARG A 151 -14.43 15.04 9.29
CA ARG A 151 -15.54 14.23 9.82
C ARG A 151 -16.89 14.66 9.24
N ARG A 152 -17.61 13.72 8.61
CA ARG A 152 -19.03 13.84 8.26
C ARG A 152 -19.87 12.82 9.02
N LYS A 153 -21.19 12.97 8.95
CA LYS A 153 -22.11 12.03 9.58
C LYS A 153 -21.97 10.65 8.90
N GLY A 154 -21.49 9.65 9.63
CA GLY A 154 -21.35 8.26 9.16
C GLY A 154 -20.01 7.93 8.50
N PHE A 155 -19.17 8.93 8.18
CA PHE A 155 -17.89 8.67 7.49
C PHE A 155 -16.89 9.83 7.64
N TYR A 156 -15.62 9.55 7.39
CA TYR A 156 -14.56 10.55 7.17
C TYR A 156 -14.30 10.72 5.68
N ILE A 157 -13.89 11.92 5.29
CA ILE A 157 -13.23 12.17 4.01
C ILE A 157 -11.76 12.39 4.29
N LEU A 158 -10.90 11.74 3.54
CA LEU A 158 -9.46 11.94 3.57
C LEU A 158 -9.08 12.64 2.26
N ASP A 159 -8.51 13.83 2.36
CA ASP A 159 -7.86 14.50 1.24
C ASP A 159 -6.53 13.78 0.97
N LEU A 160 -6.33 13.32 -0.26
CA LEU A 160 -5.11 12.60 -0.66
C LEU A 160 -4.14 13.52 -1.40
N ASP A 161 -4.44 14.83 -1.49
CA ASP A 161 -3.60 15.84 -2.14
C ASP A 161 -3.22 15.48 -3.60
N GLY A 162 -4.03 14.68 -4.29
CA GLY A 162 -3.74 14.21 -5.65
C GLY A 162 -2.58 13.20 -5.70
N ALA A 163 -2.32 12.44 -4.63
CA ALA A 163 -1.22 11.49 -4.56
C ALA A 163 -1.22 10.51 -5.75
N THR A 164 -0.06 10.36 -6.40
CA THR A 164 0.14 9.46 -7.54
C THR A 164 0.98 8.26 -7.13
N VAL A 165 0.54 7.06 -7.49
CA VAL A 165 1.26 5.80 -7.25
C VAL A 165 1.49 5.08 -8.57
N ASP A 166 2.73 4.71 -8.86
CA ASP A 166 3.03 3.75 -9.94
C ASP A 166 2.76 2.33 -9.43
N LEU A 167 1.67 1.72 -9.90
CA LEU A 167 1.27 0.38 -9.50
C LEU A 167 2.30 -0.70 -9.87
N THR A 168 3.18 -0.43 -10.84
CA THR A 168 4.27 -1.36 -11.20
C THR A 168 5.37 -1.43 -10.13
N GLU A 169 5.48 -0.42 -9.25
CA GLU A 169 6.47 -0.38 -8.18
C GLU A 169 5.98 -1.04 -6.89
N VAL A 170 4.66 -1.13 -6.68
CA VAL A 170 4.00 -1.65 -5.46
C VAL A 170 3.41 -3.06 -5.64
N VAL A 171 4.00 -3.86 -6.53
CA VAL A 171 3.52 -5.23 -6.79
C VAL A 171 3.93 -6.21 -5.67
N GLY A 172 2.97 -7.02 -5.22
CA GLY A 172 3.17 -8.12 -4.29
C GLY A 172 3.11 -7.67 -2.85
N ASP A 173 4.22 -7.81 -2.12
CA ASP A 173 4.30 -7.48 -0.71
C ASP A 173 4.78 -6.03 -0.48
N LYS A 174 4.69 -5.16 -1.49
CA LYS A 174 5.13 -3.76 -1.41
C LYS A 174 3.92 -2.82 -1.35
N ALA A 175 4.07 -1.70 -0.69
CA ALA A 175 3.03 -0.68 -0.67
C ALA A 175 3.61 0.74 -0.53
N ILE A 176 2.86 1.75 -0.98
CA ILE A 176 3.20 3.17 -0.78
C ILE A 176 2.10 3.84 0.04
N GLY A 177 2.48 4.63 1.05
CA GLY A 177 1.56 5.46 1.82
C GLY A 177 1.04 6.65 1.00
N VAL A 178 -0.28 6.79 0.92
CA VAL A 178 -0.96 7.92 0.24
C VAL A 178 -1.69 8.86 1.20
N PHE A 179 -1.82 8.47 2.47
CA PHE A 179 -2.39 9.32 3.52
C PHE A 179 -1.74 9.00 4.87
N ASP A 180 -1.54 10.03 5.68
CA ASP A 180 -1.11 9.94 7.07
C ASP A 180 -1.84 11.01 7.89
N GLY A 181 -2.64 10.60 8.87
CA GLY A 181 -3.41 11.52 9.69
C GLY A 181 -4.06 10.85 10.90
N GLU A 182 -4.98 11.54 11.54
CA GLU A 182 -5.70 11.05 12.71
C GLU A 182 -7.19 10.86 12.42
N LEU A 183 -7.77 9.81 13.00
CA LEU A 183 -9.21 9.54 12.96
C LEU A 183 -9.71 9.23 14.38
N SER A 184 -10.98 9.50 14.67
CA SER A 184 -11.53 9.11 15.97
C SER A 184 -11.46 7.59 16.16
N ALA A 185 -11.19 7.17 17.37
CA ALA A 185 -11.24 5.79 17.79
C ALA A 185 -12.65 5.24 17.58
N GLY A 186 -12.74 4.02 17.06
CA GLY A 186 -13.99 3.41 16.65
C GLY A 186 -13.83 2.29 15.65
N SER A 187 -14.95 1.68 15.27
CA SER A 187 -15.00 0.60 14.28
C SER A 187 -15.46 1.13 12.92
N TYR A 188 -14.74 0.73 11.89
CA TYR A 188 -14.95 1.11 10.50
C TYR A 188 -15.16 -0.15 9.67
N GLU A 189 -15.93 -0.05 8.59
CA GLU A 189 -16.33 -1.24 7.81
C GLU A 189 -16.14 -1.09 6.30
N LYS A 190 -15.94 0.13 5.81
CA LYS A 190 -15.84 0.38 4.37
C LYS A 190 -14.89 1.52 4.07
N ILE A 191 -14.09 1.34 3.04
CA ILE A 191 -13.25 2.37 2.43
C ILE A 191 -13.64 2.49 0.95
N GLU A 192 -13.84 3.72 0.51
CA GLU A 192 -13.95 4.07 -0.90
C GLU A 192 -12.77 4.96 -1.29
N LEU A 193 -12.11 4.62 -2.39
CA LEU A 193 -10.97 5.34 -2.92
C LEU A 193 -11.35 5.92 -4.30
N PHE A 194 -11.20 7.23 -4.46
CA PHE A 194 -11.57 7.95 -5.67
C PHE A 194 -10.34 8.13 -6.55
N VAL A 195 -10.41 7.58 -7.75
CA VAL A 195 -9.36 7.72 -8.76
C VAL A 195 -9.64 8.98 -9.56
N GLU A 196 -8.66 9.87 -9.64
CA GLU A 196 -8.72 11.11 -10.40
C GLU A 196 -8.28 10.88 -11.85
N GLU A 197 -7.11 10.28 -12.02
CA GLU A 197 -6.44 10.10 -13.31
C GLU A 197 -5.66 8.78 -13.34
N THR A 198 -5.52 8.22 -14.55
CA THR A 198 -4.76 6.99 -14.78
C THR A 198 -3.94 7.12 -16.06
N ASP A 199 -2.63 6.90 -15.96
CA ASP A 199 -1.69 6.95 -17.07
C ASP A 199 -0.98 5.60 -17.19
N GLY A 200 -1.37 4.79 -18.18
CA GLY A 200 -0.83 3.46 -18.41
C GLY A 200 -0.02 3.38 -19.69
N ILE A 201 1.21 2.87 -19.60
CA ILE A 201 2.09 2.61 -20.75
C ILE A 201 2.31 1.11 -20.91
N VAL A 202 2.01 0.59 -22.10
CA VAL A 202 2.22 -0.81 -22.49
C VAL A 202 2.95 -0.83 -23.82
N ASP A 203 4.10 -1.52 -23.89
CA ASP A 203 4.94 -1.61 -25.09
C ASP A 203 5.29 -0.24 -25.74
N GLY A 204 5.42 0.81 -24.92
CA GLY A 204 5.74 2.17 -25.32
C GLY A 204 4.53 3.01 -25.79
N GLU A 205 3.31 2.49 -25.69
CA GLU A 205 2.07 3.15 -26.10
C GLU A 205 1.14 3.42 -24.91
N GLU A 206 0.47 4.57 -24.92
CA GLU A 206 -0.58 4.91 -23.95
C GLU A 206 -1.81 4.01 -24.16
N VAL A 207 -2.28 3.39 -23.09
CA VAL A 207 -3.45 2.52 -23.09
C VAL A 207 -4.56 3.05 -22.19
N ASP A 208 -5.80 2.77 -22.56
CA ASP A 208 -6.97 3.14 -21.76
C ASP A 208 -7.05 2.28 -20.49
N VAL A 209 -6.94 2.94 -19.34
CA VAL A 209 -7.23 2.36 -18.04
C VAL A 209 -8.49 3.04 -17.50
N THR A 210 -9.38 2.29 -16.86
CA THR A 210 -10.65 2.86 -16.36
C THR A 210 -11.08 2.16 -15.08
N VAL A 211 -11.76 2.91 -14.22
CA VAL A 211 -12.46 2.42 -13.03
C VAL A 211 -13.96 2.38 -13.34
N PRO A 212 -14.56 1.20 -13.61
CA PRO A 212 -15.95 1.13 -14.08
C PRO A 212 -16.97 1.80 -13.16
N SER A 213 -16.76 1.68 -11.84
CA SER A 213 -17.61 2.25 -10.81
C SER A 213 -17.27 3.72 -10.47
N GLY A 214 -16.28 4.31 -11.13
CA GLY A 214 -15.73 5.64 -10.81
C GLY A 214 -14.96 5.73 -9.48
N LYS A 215 -15.10 4.73 -8.61
CA LYS A 215 -14.40 4.58 -7.32
C LYS A 215 -14.06 3.12 -7.07
N LEU A 216 -12.99 2.86 -6.33
CA LEU A 216 -12.64 1.54 -5.83
C LEU A 216 -13.19 1.41 -4.40
N GLN A 217 -13.85 0.31 -4.08
CA GLN A 217 -14.49 0.12 -2.77
C GLN A 217 -14.12 -1.21 -2.15
N ILE A 218 -13.83 -1.19 -0.86
CA ILE A 218 -13.58 -2.37 -0.04
C ILE A 218 -14.43 -2.31 1.21
N THR A 219 -15.13 -3.40 1.50
CA THR A 219 -15.84 -3.62 2.76
C THR A 219 -15.03 -4.57 3.62
N SER A 220 -14.34 -4.03 4.62
CA SER A 220 -13.54 -4.77 5.59
C SER A 220 -13.62 -4.08 6.95
N SER A 221 -13.84 -4.84 8.00
CA SER A 221 -13.98 -4.32 9.37
C SER A 221 -12.61 -4.11 10.02
N PHE A 222 -12.34 -2.91 10.51
CA PHE A 222 -11.14 -2.60 11.30
C PHE A 222 -11.45 -1.62 12.43
N GLU A 223 -10.55 -1.51 13.40
CA GLU A 223 -10.72 -0.65 14.58
C GLU A 223 -9.53 0.30 14.72
N ILE A 224 -9.83 1.58 14.97
CA ILE A 224 -8.82 2.60 15.32
C ILE A 224 -8.87 2.81 16.83
N ARG A 225 -7.70 2.82 17.47
CA ARG A 225 -7.53 3.05 18.91
C ARG A 225 -6.52 4.17 19.12
N ALA A 226 -6.62 4.89 20.25
CA ALA A 226 -5.79 6.07 20.47
C ALA A 226 -4.30 5.78 20.71
N ASP A 227 -3.97 4.58 21.17
CA ASP A 227 -2.60 4.18 21.50
C ASP A 227 -1.96 3.22 20.48
N GLU A 228 -2.66 2.92 19.38
CA GLU A 228 -2.23 1.95 18.37
C GLU A 228 -2.36 2.53 16.96
N PRO A 229 -1.24 2.80 16.26
CA PRO A 229 -1.29 3.28 14.88
C PRO A 229 -1.84 2.17 13.97
N VAL A 230 -2.76 2.54 13.08
CA VAL A 230 -3.36 1.63 12.11
C VAL A 230 -2.85 1.96 10.71
N GLU A 231 -2.28 0.96 10.05
CA GLU A 231 -1.90 1.03 8.65
C GLU A 231 -2.85 0.15 7.85
N PHE A 232 -3.73 0.75 7.06
CA PHE A 232 -4.64 0.00 6.20
C PHE A 232 -4.08 -0.08 4.79
N VAL A 233 -3.94 -1.31 4.28
CA VAL A 233 -3.51 -1.57 2.90
C VAL A 233 -4.74 -1.73 2.02
N PHE A 234 -4.79 -0.94 0.95
CA PHE A 234 -5.78 -1.02 -0.11
C PHE A 234 -5.12 -1.61 -1.36
N ASP A 235 -5.43 -2.88 -1.63
CA ASP A 235 -4.88 -3.63 -2.76
C ASP A 235 -5.74 -3.39 -4.01
N ILE A 236 -5.09 -2.97 -5.08
CA ILE A 236 -5.67 -2.72 -6.40
C ILE A 236 -5.18 -3.83 -7.33
N ASN A 237 -5.98 -4.18 -8.32
CA ASN A 237 -5.60 -5.11 -9.37
C ASN A 237 -5.98 -4.52 -10.71
N VAL A 238 -5.07 -4.63 -11.67
CA VAL A 238 -5.35 -4.33 -13.08
C VAL A 238 -5.72 -5.60 -13.87
N VAL A 239 -6.79 -5.52 -14.66
CA VAL A 239 -7.32 -6.63 -15.46
C VAL A 239 -7.61 -6.21 -16.89
N LYS A 240 -7.09 -6.97 -17.87
CA LYS A 240 -7.20 -6.67 -19.30
C LYS A 240 -8.64 -6.83 -19.82
N ARG A 241 -9.16 -5.78 -20.48
CA ARG A 241 -10.46 -5.75 -21.15
C ARG A 241 -10.41 -6.36 -22.55
N GLY A 242 -10.38 -7.69 -22.61
CA GLY A 242 -10.71 -8.46 -23.82
C GLY A 242 -10.18 -7.87 -25.14
N PRO A 243 -10.99 -7.79 -26.23
CA PRO A 243 -10.50 -7.43 -27.56
C PRO A 243 -10.17 -5.93 -27.77
N ASN A 244 -10.45 -5.05 -26.81
CA ASN A 244 -10.34 -3.60 -26.99
C ASN A 244 -9.04 -3.01 -26.41
N ASN A 245 -8.10 -3.84 -25.96
CA ASN A 245 -6.78 -3.42 -25.49
C ASN A 245 -6.77 -2.44 -24.29
N GLY A 246 -7.90 -2.25 -23.59
CA GLY A 246 -7.98 -1.44 -22.36
C GLY A 246 -7.85 -2.28 -21.08
N TYR A 247 -7.81 -1.64 -19.91
CA TYR A 247 -7.64 -2.32 -18.62
C TYR A 247 -8.53 -1.74 -17.50
N ASN A 248 -9.14 -2.62 -16.70
CA ASN A 248 -9.91 -2.25 -15.52
C ASN A 248 -9.04 -2.24 -14.27
N LEU A 249 -9.15 -1.21 -13.45
CA LEU A 249 -8.73 -1.29 -12.05
C LEU A 249 -9.88 -1.90 -11.22
N THR A 250 -9.52 -2.81 -10.32
CA THR A 250 -10.45 -3.53 -9.45
C THR A 250 -9.88 -3.60 -8.03
N PRO A 251 -10.70 -3.38 -6.99
CA PRO A 251 -10.23 -3.55 -5.62
C PRO A 251 -10.10 -5.03 -5.27
N VAL A 252 -9.14 -5.38 -4.40
CA VAL A 252 -8.98 -6.77 -3.94
C VAL A 252 -9.16 -6.91 -2.44
N ILE A 253 -10.41 -7.21 -2.07
CA ILE A 253 -10.82 -7.35 -0.66
C ILE A 253 -9.96 -8.36 0.10
N ALA A 254 -9.60 -9.50 -0.51
CA ALA A 254 -8.85 -10.56 0.17
C ALA A 254 -7.37 -10.23 0.45
N LYS A 255 -6.84 -9.15 -0.12
CA LYS A 255 -5.48 -8.66 0.08
C LYS A 255 -5.42 -7.24 0.63
N SER A 256 -6.57 -6.72 1.04
CA SER A 256 -6.68 -5.44 1.71
C SER A 256 -7.02 -5.67 3.17
N GLY A 257 -6.58 -4.78 4.05
CA GLY A 257 -6.78 -4.89 5.49
C GLY A 257 -5.66 -4.25 6.28
N VAL A 258 -5.69 -4.45 7.60
CA VAL A 258 -4.71 -3.88 8.51
C VAL A 258 -3.37 -4.59 8.36
N ASN A 259 -2.30 -3.82 8.10
CA ASN A 259 -0.94 -4.35 8.01
C ASN A 259 -0.50 -4.96 9.35
N GLY A 260 0.07 -6.17 9.29
CA GLY A 260 0.47 -6.94 10.46
C GLY A 260 -0.64 -7.76 11.14
N GLU A 261 -1.92 -7.48 10.82
CA GLU A 261 -3.07 -8.25 11.32
C GLU A 261 -3.72 -9.08 10.20
N ASP A 262 -4.21 -8.42 9.14
CA ASP A 262 -4.87 -9.07 8.01
C ASP A 262 -3.90 -9.42 6.88
N VAL A 263 -2.93 -8.53 6.65
CA VAL A 263 -1.99 -8.59 5.53
C VAL A 263 -0.57 -8.27 6.00
N SER A 264 0.42 -8.46 5.14
CA SER A 264 1.81 -8.15 5.45
C SER A 264 2.46 -7.53 4.25
N VAL A 265 2.74 -6.23 4.33
CA VAL A 265 3.42 -5.49 3.29
C VAL A 265 4.63 -4.75 3.86
N GLU A 266 5.59 -4.50 3.00
CA GLU A 266 6.73 -3.63 3.20
C GLU A 266 6.41 -2.29 2.53
N GLU A 267 6.36 -1.23 3.33
CA GLU A 267 6.23 0.11 2.78
C GLU A 267 7.54 0.51 2.08
N ILE A 268 7.42 1.04 0.88
CA ILE A 268 8.51 1.64 0.13
C ILE A 268 8.31 3.16 0.05
N GLU A 269 9.41 3.89 -0.03
CA GLU A 269 9.35 5.32 -0.32
C GLU A 269 8.97 5.52 -1.79
N PRO A 270 8.14 6.53 -2.12
CA PRO A 270 7.86 6.86 -3.51
C PRO A 270 9.19 7.18 -4.22
N GLY A 271 9.39 6.61 -5.41
CA GLY A 271 10.59 6.89 -6.21
C GLY A 271 10.74 8.39 -6.46
N ASP A 272 11.87 8.97 -6.09
CA ASP A 272 12.20 10.35 -6.44
C ASP A 272 12.51 10.37 -7.96
N PRO A 273 11.66 11.00 -8.80
CA PRO A 273 11.85 10.97 -10.25
C PRO A 273 13.10 11.74 -10.70
N ASP A 274 13.75 12.48 -9.80
CA ASP A 274 14.98 13.24 -10.02
C ASP A 274 16.22 12.56 -9.39
N ALA A 275 16.08 11.36 -8.82
CA ALA A 275 17.23 10.53 -8.45
C ALA A 275 17.82 9.89 -9.72
N ASP A 276 18.54 10.70 -10.49
CA ASP A 276 19.45 10.23 -11.52
C ASP A 276 20.31 9.09 -10.91
N ASP A 277 20.28 7.94 -11.58
CA ASP A 277 21.09 6.75 -11.30
C ASP A 277 22.58 7.08 -11.44
N GLU A 278 23.14 7.72 -10.42
CA GLU A 278 24.59 7.84 -10.20
C GLU A 278 25.13 6.48 -9.71
N SER A 279 24.78 5.39 -10.40
CA SER A 279 25.61 4.20 -10.43
C SER A 279 26.82 4.50 -11.30
N ASP A 280 27.72 5.32 -10.75
CA ASP A 280 29.06 5.58 -11.27
C ASP A 280 29.72 4.22 -11.54
N LYS A 281 29.79 3.91 -12.83
CA LYS A 281 30.62 2.83 -13.34
C LYS A 281 32.05 3.31 -13.17
N ASP A 282 32.72 2.85 -12.12
CA ASP A 282 34.17 2.87 -12.01
C ASP A 282 34.76 1.99 -13.12
N THR A 283 34.76 2.52 -14.34
CA THR A 283 35.64 2.10 -15.43
C THR A 283 36.99 2.74 -15.21
N ASP A 284 37.78 2.13 -14.33
CA ASP A 284 39.22 2.35 -14.29
C ASP A 284 39.86 1.68 -15.51
N ASP A 285 39.90 2.37 -16.65
CA ASP A 285 40.86 2.03 -17.70
C ASP A 285 41.47 3.25 -18.40
N ALA A 286 42.80 3.18 -18.46
CA ALA A 286 43.76 3.87 -19.33
C ALA A 286 43.98 5.39 -19.20
N ALA A 287 45.16 5.71 -18.65
CA ALA A 287 45.96 6.83 -19.16
C ALA A 287 47.44 6.41 -19.29
N ASP A 288 47.79 5.89 -20.46
CA ASP A 288 49.12 6.05 -21.05
C ASP A 288 49.08 7.24 -22.03
N GLY A 289 50.13 8.06 -22.02
CA GLY A 289 50.22 9.23 -22.90
C GLY A 289 51.32 10.22 -22.51
N SER A 290 52.55 9.88 -22.89
CA SER A 290 53.80 10.66 -22.81
C SER A 290 53.72 12.05 -23.49
N ASP A 291 54.45 13.06 -22.98
CA ASP A 291 55.41 13.87 -23.76
C ASP A 291 56.25 14.83 -22.87
N ASP A 292 57.49 15.04 -23.29
CA ASP A 292 58.68 15.59 -22.64
C ASP A 292 58.72 17.13 -22.43
N THR A 293 59.60 17.60 -21.53
CA THR A 293 60.68 18.57 -21.84
C THR A 293 61.62 18.90 -20.65
N ASP A 294 62.90 18.55 -20.87
CA ASP A 294 64.21 19.02 -20.37
C ASP A 294 64.33 20.08 -19.25
N THR A 295 65.22 19.84 -18.26
CA THR A 295 66.59 20.44 -18.18
C THR A 295 67.30 20.14 -16.83
N ASP A 296 68.38 19.36 -16.92
CA ASP A 296 69.73 19.47 -16.28
C ASP A 296 69.90 20.07 -14.85
N ASP A 297 70.46 19.28 -13.92
CA ASP A 297 71.78 19.55 -13.26
C ASP A 297 72.08 18.54 -12.12
N GLY A 298 73.07 17.68 -12.37
CA GLY A 298 74.16 17.35 -11.43
C GLY A 298 73.87 16.65 -10.09
N SER A 299 74.29 15.39 -9.97
CA SER A 299 75.47 14.99 -9.17
C SER A 299 75.47 13.49 -8.83
N ALA A 300 76.68 12.94 -8.84
CA ALA A 300 77.07 11.53 -8.92
C ALA A 300 76.83 10.64 -7.68
N THR A 301 77.25 9.37 -7.86
CA THR A 301 77.53 8.25 -6.91
C THR A 301 76.35 7.30 -6.69
N ASP A 302 76.46 5.96 -6.72
CA ASP A 302 77.57 5.02 -6.89
C ASP A 302 76.94 3.67 -7.32
N ASP A 303 77.82 2.77 -7.78
CA ASP A 303 77.65 1.39 -8.25
C ASP A 303 76.60 0.50 -7.54
N ASP A 304 75.94 -0.40 -8.29
CA ASP A 304 76.21 -1.85 -8.20
C ASP A 304 75.51 -2.63 -9.33
N ASP A 305 76.29 -3.50 -9.98
CA ASP A 305 75.91 -4.45 -11.02
C ASP A 305 74.85 -5.47 -10.55
N THR A 306 74.01 -5.95 -11.46
CA THR A 306 74.09 -7.35 -11.95
C THR A 306 73.03 -7.67 -12.99
N ASP A 307 73.54 -8.16 -14.12
CA ASP A 307 72.85 -8.85 -15.20
C ASP A 307 71.99 -10.02 -14.70
N THR A 308 70.84 -10.26 -15.35
CA THR A 308 70.66 -11.54 -16.04
C THR A 308 69.50 -11.50 -17.03
N ASP A 309 69.89 -11.73 -18.27
CA ASP A 309 69.05 -12.08 -19.41
C ASP A 309 68.12 -13.25 -19.11
N ASN A 310 66.89 -13.22 -19.63
CA ASN A 310 66.36 -14.40 -20.31
C ASN A 310 65.33 -14.00 -21.36
N GLU A 311 65.83 -13.90 -22.59
CA GLU A 311 65.05 -13.97 -23.82
C GLU A 311 64.32 -15.31 -23.91
N ASN A 312 63.05 -15.30 -24.32
CA ASN A 312 62.53 -16.38 -25.16
C ASN A 312 61.48 -15.83 -26.12
N ASP A 313 61.95 -15.51 -27.31
CA ASP A 313 61.20 -15.52 -28.56
C ASP A 313 60.44 -16.84 -28.76
N THR A 314 59.25 -16.76 -29.35
CA THR A 314 58.82 -17.53 -30.56
C THR A 314 57.33 -17.25 -30.80
N HIS A 315 56.95 -16.46 -31.82
CA HIS A 315 56.64 -16.86 -33.20
C HIS A 315 55.44 -17.82 -33.35
N GLY A 316 54.42 -17.38 -34.10
CA GLY A 316 53.42 -18.28 -34.69
C GLY A 316 52.07 -17.62 -35.03
N SER A 317 52.04 -16.84 -36.11
CA SER A 317 50.81 -16.55 -36.87
C SER A 317 50.35 -17.80 -37.62
N ASP A 318 49.03 -18.01 -37.74
CA ASP A 318 48.31 -18.71 -38.83
C ASP A 318 46.82 -18.65 -38.41
N ASP A 319 45.98 -17.75 -38.93
CA ASP A 319 45.29 -17.83 -40.23
C ASP A 319 44.87 -19.26 -40.56
N GLU A 320 43.57 -19.57 -40.50
CA GLU A 320 42.87 -20.08 -41.68
C GLU A 320 41.36 -20.21 -41.48
N ARG A 321 40.69 -19.88 -42.58
CA ARG A 321 39.25 -19.83 -42.86
C ARG A 321 38.73 -21.20 -43.28
N HIS A 322 37.42 -21.45 -43.13
CA HIS A 322 36.51 -22.20 -44.04
C HIS A 322 35.29 -22.61 -43.20
N ASP A 323 34.07 -22.74 -43.71
CA ASP A 323 33.42 -22.35 -44.95
C ASP A 323 31.92 -22.51 -44.67
N SER A 324 31.13 -21.77 -45.41
CA SER A 324 29.72 -22.04 -45.69
C SER A 324 29.48 -23.50 -46.12
N GLU A 325 28.30 -24.04 -45.79
CA GLU A 325 27.55 -24.87 -46.75
C GLU A 325 26.06 -24.92 -46.35
N ASP A 326 25.26 -24.55 -47.35
CA ASP A 326 23.80 -24.56 -47.49
C ASP A 326 23.18 -25.98 -47.53
N ASP A 327 21.86 -25.99 -47.71
CA ASP A 327 20.98 -27.07 -48.24
C ASP A 327 20.54 -28.13 -47.20
N ASP A 328 19.28 -28.57 -47.09
CA ASP A 328 18.12 -28.47 -47.97
C ASP A 328 16.86 -28.95 -47.21
N SER A 329 15.68 -28.55 -47.72
CA SER A 329 14.33 -29.13 -47.55
C SER A 329 13.55 -28.95 -46.23
#